data_AF-A0A1X0BB51-F1
#
_entry.id   AF-A0A1X0BB51-F1
#
_cell.length_a   1.000
_cell.length_b   1.000
_cell.length_c   1.000
_cell.angle_alpha   90.00
_cell.angle_beta   90.00
_cell.angle_gamma   90.00
#
_symmetry.space_group_name_H-M   'P 1'
#
loop_
_entity.id
_entity.type
_entity.pdbx_description
1 polymer ?
#
loop_
_entity_poly.entity_id
_entity_poly.type
_entity_poly.pdbx_seq_one_letter_code
_entity_poly.pdbx_strand_id
1 'polypeptide(L)'
;MPPQDLPDTGSHRPAGADRHRARGAPAPDHGVYGISVTAELSGVPTQSLRLWERHGLLSPSRTEGGTRRYSADDLARIRRIAALVAAGVNIAGIARILDLEDHNSELREIIDRQE
;
A
#
# COMPACT_ATOMS: atom_id res chain seq x y z
N MET A 1 5.16 -23.45 64.84
CA MET A 1 6.61 -23.29 64.54
C MET A 1 6.87 -24.02 63.22
N PRO A 2 7.32 -23.34 62.14
CA PRO A 2 7.45 -23.90 60.80
C PRO A 2 8.84 -24.52 60.56
N PRO A 3 9.01 -25.28 59.47
CA PRO A 3 10.06 -25.00 58.49
C PRO A 3 9.41 -24.76 57.12
N GLN A 4 9.55 -23.58 56.49
CA GLN A 4 10.69 -23.09 55.70
C GLN A 4 11.18 -24.10 54.67
N ASP A 5 10.63 -24.00 53.44
CA ASP A 5 11.35 -24.24 52.19
C ASP A 5 10.64 -23.51 51.02
N LEU A 6 11.30 -22.46 50.53
CA LEU A 6 11.21 -21.89 49.17
C LEU A 6 12.68 -21.72 48.74
N PRO A 7 13.06 -21.79 47.46
CA PRO A 7 12.22 -21.63 46.26
C PRO A 7 12.47 -22.69 45.17
N ASP A 8 11.50 -22.92 44.29
CA ASP A 8 11.83 -23.30 42.91
C ASP A 8 11.20 -22.31 41.94
N THR A 9 12.08 -21.53 41.32
CA THR A 9 11.77 -20.43 40.42
C THR A 9 11.45 -21.02 39.06
N GLY A 10 10.28 -21.65 38.95
CA GLY A 10 9.68 -22.06 37.69
C GLY A 10 9.31 -20.84 36.86
N SER A 11 10.30 -20.25 36.20
CA SER A 11 10.15 -19.26 35.14
C SER A 11 9.38 -19.86 33.96
N HIS A 12 8.07 -19.98 34.10
CA HIS A 12 7.20 -20.26 32.95
C HIS A 12 7.13 -18.99 32.11
N ARG A 13 8.12 -18.83 31.24
CA ARG A 13 8.07 -17.89 30.12
C ARG A 13 6.72 -18.08 29.40
N PRO A 14 5.92 -17.02 29.19
CA PRO A 14 4.92 -17.09 28.14
C PRO A 14 5.65 -17.14 26.80
N ALA A 15 5.85 -18.34 26.26
CA ALA A 15 6.22 -18.54 24.86
C ALA A 15 4.99 -18.30 23.97
N GLY A 16 4.55 -17.05 23.93
CA GLY A 16 3.42 -16.59 23.14
C GLY A 16 3.65 -15.21 22.52
N ALA A 17 4.91 -14.79 22.39
CA ALA A 17 5.25 -13.59 21.64
C ALA A 17 5.22 -13.90 20.13
N ASP A 18 4.31 -13.24 19.42
CA ASP A 18 4.47 -12.83 18.03
C ASP A 18 4.81 -13.90 16.98
N ARG A 19 3.94 -14.90 16.82
CA ARG A 19 3.92 -15.72 15.58
C ARG A 19 3.36 -14.97 14.36
N HIS A 20 3.12 -13.66 14.46
CA HIS A 20 2.63 -12.82 13.36
C HIS A 20 3.71 -11.92 12.73
N ARG A 21 4.98 -11.97 13.19
CA ARG A 21 6.00 -10.97 12.83
C ARG A 21 6.75 -11.20 11.50
N ALA A 22 6.34 -12.14 10.65
CA ALA A 22 6.90 -12.26 9.30
C ALA A 22 6.01 -13.07 8.35
N ARG A 23 4.77 -12.62 8.11
CA ARG A 23 4.25 -12.80 6.75
C ARG A 23 4.82 -11.64 5.95
N GLY A 24 5.72 -11.93 5.02
CA GLY A 24 6.36 -10.92 4.18
C GLY A 24 5.31 -9.94 3.67
N ALA A 25 5.66 -8.65 3.65
CA ALA A 25 4.75 -7.64 3.10
C ALA A 25 4.28 -8.13 1.72
N PRO A 26 2.98 -7.99 1.39
CA PRO A 26 2.49 -8.34 0.08
C PRO A 26 3.32 -7.60 -0.97
N ALA A 27 3.47 -8.21 -2.16
CA ALA A 27 4.10 -7.53 -3.28
C ALA A 27 3.46 -6.15 -3.49
N PRO A 28 4.23 -5.12 -3.87
CA PRO A 28 3.77 -3.73 -3.84
C PRO A 28 2.60 -3.48 -4.80
N ASP A 29 2.42 -4.33 -5.82
CA ASP A 29 1.32 -4.36 -6.78
C ASP A 29 0.08 -5.12 -6.29
N HIS A 30 0.18 -5.87 -5.19
CA HIS A 30 -0.90 -6.67 -4.64
C HIS A 30 -1.90 -5.80 -3.86
N GLY A 31 -3.15 -5.78 -4.34
CA GLY A 31 -4.23 -5.04 -3.69
C GLY A 31 -4.61 -5.62 -2.33
N VAL A 32 -4.35 -4.86 -1.26
CA VAL A 32 -4.75 -5.22 0.12
C VAL A 32 -5.63 -4.17 0.82
N TYR A 33 -5.63 -2.92 0.35
CA TYR A 33 -6.33 -1.82 1.01
C TYR A 33 -7.71 -1.58 0.38
N GLY A 34 -8.75 -1.41 1.19
CA GLY A 34 -10.05 -0.94 0.72
C GLY A 34 -10.07 0.59 0.54
N ILE A 35 -11.04 1.13 -0.21
CA ILE A 35 -11.10 2.56 -0.55
C ILE A 35 -11.04 3.51 0.67
N SER A 36 -11.68 3.15 1.78
CA SER A 36 -11.67 3.98 3.00
C SER A 36 -10.26 4.05 3.61
N VAL A 37 -9.57 2.91 3.69
CA VAL A 37 -8.20 2.83 4.20
C VAL A 37 -7.25 3.57 3.25
N THR A 38 -7.43 3.41 1.95
CA THR A 38 -6.64 4.13 0.94
C THR A 38 -6.80 5.64 1.08
N ALA A 39 -8.03 6.14 1.30
CA ALA A 39 -8.29 7.55 1.52
C ALA A 39 -7.60 8.09 2.77
N GLU A 40 -7.63 7.34 3.87
CA GLU A 40 -6.92 7.69 5.10
C GLU A 40 -5.40 7.73 4.89
N LEU A 41 -4.82 6.68 4.31
CA LEU A 41 -3.37 6.57 4.08
C LEU A 41 -2.82 7.60 3.08
N SER A 42 -3.63 8.02 2.11
CA SER A 42 -3.22 9.00 1.11
C SER A 42 -3.57 10.44 1.46
N GLY A 43 -4.44 10.66 2.44
CA GLY A 43 -5.03 11.98 2.72
C GLY A 43 -5.98 12.48 1.62
N VAL A 44 -6.32 11.64 0.64
CA VAL A 44 -7.19 11.99 -0.48
C VAL A 44 -8.63 11.56 -0.20
N PRO A 45 -9.64 12.43 -0.38
CA PRO A 45 -11.04 12.05 -0.19
C PRO A 45 -11.47 10.88 -1.08
N THR A 46 -12.30 9.98 -0.56
CA THR A 46 -12.82 8.81 -1.31
C THR A 46 -13.53 9.20 -2.62
N GLN A 47 -14.18 10.36 -2.66
CA GLN A 47 -14.82 10.90 -3.87
C GLN A 47 -13.79 11.22 -4.96
N SER A 48 -12.62 11.76 -4.60
CA SER A 48 -11.52 12.06 -5.53
C SER A 48 -10.91 10.76 -6.07
N LEU A 49 -10.71 9.75 -5.21
CA LEU A 49 -10.27 8.43 -5.66
C LEU A 49 -11.23 7.83 -6.71
N ARG A 50 -12.54 7.88 -6.43
CA ARG A 50 -13.57 7.43 -7.39
C ARG A 50 -13.58 8.25 -8.69
N LEU A 51 -13.29 9.55 -8.61
CA LEU A 51 -13.19 10.41 -9.80
C LEU A 51 -12.02 9.96 -10.66
N TRP A 52 -10.84 9.79 -10.07
CA TRP A 52 -9.62 9.38 -10.76
C TRP A 52 -9.75 8.00 -11.41
N GLU A 53 -10.38 7.03 -10.74
CA GLU A 53 -10.71 5.74 -11.35
C GLU A 53 -11.63 5.86 -12.57
N ARG A 54 -12.67 6.71 -12.51
CA ARG A 54 -13.57 6.90 -13.66
C ARG A 54 -12.84 7.51 -14.86
N HIS A 55 -11.80 8.30 -14.60
CA HIS A 55 -10.93 8.85 -15.62
C HIS A 55 -9.76 7.94 -15.99
N GLY A 56 -9.70 6.72 -15.46
CA GLY A 56 -8.66 5.73 -15.79
C GLY A 56 -7.30 6.02 -15.18
N LEU A 57 -7.18 6.98 -14.26
CA LEU A 57 -5.92 7.30 -13.58
C LEU A 57 -5.55 6.26 -12.51
N LEU A 58 -6.51 5.44 -12.09
CA LEU A 58 -6.34 4.37 -11.11
C LEU A 58 -7.09 3.14 -11.58
N SER A 59 -6.44 1.99 -11.47
CA SER A 59 -7.01 0.69 -11.87
C SER A 59 -6.81 -0.33 -10.74
N PRO A 60 -7.46 -0.14 -9.57
CA PRO A 60 -7.29 -1.06 -8.46
C PRO A 60 -7.82 -2.45 -8.83
N SER A 61 -7.10 -3.46 -8.35
CA SER A 61 -7.53 -4.86 -8.45
C SER A 61 -8.91 -5.06 -7.81
N ARG A 62 -9.64 -6.08 -8.23
CA ARG A 62 -10.91 -6.48 -7.61
C ARG A 62 -10.80 -7.89 -7.05
N THR A 63 -11.38 -8.11 -5.88
CA THR A 63 -11.56 -9.47 -5.36
C THR A 63 -12.62 -10.22 -6.16
N GLU A 64 -12.67 -11.54 -5.99
CA GLU A 64 -13.72 -12.40 -6.55
C GLU A 64 -15.13 -11.94 -6.14
N GLY A 65 -15.27 -11.39 -4.92
CA GLY A 65 -16.51 -10.76 -4.44
C GLY A 65 -16.79 -9.35 -4.99
N GLY A 66 -15.99 -8.83 -5.93
CA GLY A 66 -16.20 -7.55 -6.61
C GLY A 66 -15.69 -6.30 -5.88
N THR A 67 -15.12 -6.46 -4.68
CA THR A 67 -14.60 -5.35 -3.86
C THR A 67 -13.25 -4.88 -4.38
N ARG A 68 -13.09 -3.57 -4.54
CA ARG A 68 -11.82 -2.96 -4.97
C ARG A 68 -10.76 -3.09 -3.89
N ARG A 69 -9.55 -3.44 -4.29
CA ARG A 69 -8.36 -3.43 -3.45
C ARG A 69 -7.23 -2.67 -4.13
N TYR A 70 -6.73 -1.69 -3.40
CA TYR A 70 -5.58 -0.88 -3.79
C TYR A 70 -4.31 -1.48 -3.22
N SER A 71 -3.25 -1.41 -4.01
CA SER A 71 -1.92 -1.86 -3.65
C SER A 71 -1.08 -0.74 -3.02
N ALA A 72 0.19 -1.04 -2.69
CA ALA A 72 1.13 -0.01 -2.27
C ALA A 72 1.54 0.90 -3.45
N ASP A 73 1.62 0.36 -4.66
CA ASP A 73 1.88 1.12 -5.88
C ASP A 73 0.72 2.07 -6.21
N ASP A 74 -0.53 1.62 -6.01
CA ASP A 74 -1.70 2.49 -6.12
C ASP A 74 -1.60 3.68 -5.15
N LEU A 75 -1.15 3.45 -3.91
CA LEU A 75 -0.94 4.54 -2.95
C LEU A 75 0.14 5.53 -3.41
N ALA A 76 1.22 5.05 -4.00
CA ALA A 76 2.26 5.91 -4.58
C ALA A 76 1.70 6.74 -5.74
N ARG A 77 0.96 6.10 -6.66
CA ARG A 77 0.29 6.76 -7.78
C ARG A 77 -0.73 7.80 -7.31
N ILE A 78 -1.53 7.50 -6.29
CA ILE A 78 -2.50 8.44 -5.67
C ILE A 78 -1.79 9.69 -5.14
N ARG A 79 -0.67 9.53 -4.43
CA ARG A 79 0.12 10.66 -3.94
C ARG A 79 0.69 11.48 -5.10
N ARG A 80 1.13 10.83 -6.18
CA ARG A 80 1.60 11.52 -7.39
C ARG A 80 0.49 12.34 -8.05
N ILE A 81 -0.69 11.76 -8.22
CA ILE A 81 -1.87 12.47 -8.76
C ILE A 81 -2.21 13.67 -7.88
N ALA A 82 -2.24 13.50 -6.55
CA ALA A 82 -2.55 14.58 -5.63
C ALA A 82 -1.55 15.76 -5.76
N ALA A 83 -0.26 15.47 -5.91
CA ALA A 83 0.77 16.48 -6.14
C ALA A 83 0.56 17.24 -7.47
N LEU A 84 0.21 16.53 -8.54
CA LEU A 84 -0.05 17.17 -9.84
C LEU A 84 -1.33 18.02 -9.83
N VAL A 85 -2.37 17.56 -9.13
CA VAL A 85 -3.59 18.36 -8.91
C VAL A 85 -3.25 19.63 -8.13
N ALA A 86 -2.46 19.53 -7.06
CA ALA A 86 -2.02 20.69 -6.28
C ALA A 86 -1.17 21.67 -7.10
N ALA A 87 -0.44 21.19 -8.10
CA ALA A 87 0.30 22.00 -9.07
C ALA A 87 -0.59 22.62 -10.17
N GLY A 88 -1.91 22.39 -10.15
CA GLY A 88 -2.86 22.96 -11.11
C GLY A 88 -2.96 22.21 -12.44
N VAL A 89 -2.40 20.99 -12.53
CA VAL A 89 -2.50 20.17 -13.74
C VAL A 89 -3.92 19.58 -13.86
N ASN A 90 -4.52 19.68 -15.04
CA ASN A 90 -5.82 19.08 -15.30
C ASN A 90 -5.73 17.55 -15.47
N ILE A 91 -6.86 16.84 -15.39
CA ILE A 91 -6.94 15.37 -15.44
C ILE A 91 -6.30 14.78 -16.71
N ALA A 92 -6.48 15.41 -17.88
CA ALA A 92 -5.89 14.92 -19.13
C ALA A 92 -4.36 15.08 -19.14
N GLY A 93 -3.86 16.18 -18.58
CA GLY A 93 -2.44 16.41 -18.38
C GLY A 93 -1.84 15.42 -17.38
N ILE A 94 -2.55 15.14 -16.28
CA ILE A 94 -2.14 14.13 -15.29
C ILE A 94 -2.02 12.76 -15.95
N ALA A 95 -3.03 12.33 -16.72
CA ALA A 95 -2.98 11.05 -17.43
C ALA A 95 -1.73 10.93 -18.30
N ARG A 96 -1.42 11.99 -19.07
CA ARG A 96 -0.26 12.01 -19.95
C ARG A 96 1.08 12.02 -19.20
N ILE A 97 1.15 12.73 -18.08
CA ILE A 97 2.36 12.75 -17.24
C ILE A 97 2.62 11.37 -16.65
N LEU A 98 1.60 10.73 -16.07
CA LEU A 98 1.74 9.39 -15.49
C LEU A 98 2.14 8.36 -16.55
N ASP A 99 1.50 8.40 -17.72
CA ASP A 99 1.85 7.52 -18.84
C ASP A 99 3.33 7.67 -19.23
N LEU A 100 3.82 8.91 -19.35
CA LEU A 100 5.24 9.17 -19.63
C LEU A 100 6.17 8.72 -18.50
N GLU A 101 5.77 8.86 -17.24
CA GLU A 101 6.54 8.40 -16.08
C GLU A 101 6.65 6.86 -16.04
N ASP A 102 5.55 6.17 -16.34
CA ASP A 102 5.48 4.70 -16.40
C ASP A 102 6.42 4.20 -17.52
N HIS A 103 6.31 4.74 -18.74
CA HIS A 103 7.20 4.38 -19.85
C HIS A 103 8.68 4.68 -19.54
N ASN A 104 8.98 5.80 -18.87
CA ASN A 104 10.36 6.13 -18.49
C ASN A 104 10.93 5.12 -17.49
N SER A 105 10.11 4.68 -16.54
CA SER A 105 10.49 3.69 -15.53
C SER A 105 10.78 2.34 -16.19
N GLU A 106 9.91 1.87 -17.09
CA GLU A 106 10.13 0.64 -17.87
C GLU A 106 11.43 0.69 -18.69
N LEU A 107 11.69 1.81 -19.38
CA LEU A 107 12.90 1.98 -20.17
C LEU A 107 14.17 1.95 -19.30
N ARG A 108 14.14 2.57 -18.12
CA ARG A 108 15.27 2.52 -17.17
C ARG A 108 15.51 1.11 -16.66
N GLU A 109 14.46 0.39 -16.30
CA GLU A 109 14.57 -1.02 -15.89
C GLU A 109 15.13 -1.92 -17.00
N ILE A 110 14.87 -1.61 -18.28
CA ILE A 110 15.49 -2.33 -19.40
C ILE A 110 16.98 -2.04 -19.47
N ILE A 111 17.37 -0.77 -19.36
CA ILE A 111 18.79 -0.35 -19.38
C ILE A 111 19.55 -0.99 -18.22
N ASP A 112 19.01 -0.91 -17.00
CA ASP A 112 19.64 -1.44 -15.80
C ASP A 112 19.82 -2.97 -15.82
N ARG A 113 19.02 -3.69 -16.62
CA ARG A 113 19.14 -5.15 -16.80
C ARG A 113 20.19 -5.55 -17.84
N GLN A 114 20.69 -4.61 -18.62
CA GLN A 114 21.71 -4.86 -19.66
C GLN A 114 23.15 -4.69 -19.15
N GLU A 115 23.31 -4.14 -17.95
CA GLU A 115 24.58 -4.00 -17.23
C GLU A 115 24.78 -5.13 -16.20
#